data_AF-A0A937FVF0-F1
#
_entry.id   AF-A0A937FVF0-F1
#
_cell.length_a   1.000
_cell.length_b   1.000
_cell.length_c   1.000
_cell.angle_alpha   90.00
_cell.angle_beta   90.00
_cell.angle_gamma   90.00
#
_symmetry.space_group_name_H-M   'P 1'
#
loop_
_entity.id
_entity.type
_entity.pdbx_description
1 polymer ?
#
loop_
_entity_poly.entity_id
_entity_poly.type
_entity_poly.pdbx_seq_one_letter_code
_entity_poly.pdbx_strand_id
1 'polypeptide(L)'
;MFNKATIQEKVCHFRTVKGYSQVELGLKIEEITGQPYDRHAISAYETGRRRIPAYLVPVLAEIFEITTDELFYSKEEIRKFDQIDQLSAQMVDYRELSNTNPEEAAKAALDLLKEARKEIQTLKSQLAVSKNEVSEAHKKISVMKDVIKKWKKHVKQFMNYNP
;
A
#
# COMPACT_ATOMS: atom_id res chain seq x y z
N MET A 1 -8.86 -5.59 3.02
CA MET A 1 -8.76 -4.28 3.68
C MET A 1 -7.37 -4.21 4.30
N PHE A 2 -6.50 -3.34 3.80
CA PHE A 2 -5.19 -3.12 4.41
C PHE A 2 -5.40 -2.21 5.63
N ASN A 3 -5.32 -2.75 6.84
CA ASN A 3 -5.31 -1.92 8.04
C ASN A 3 -3.99 -1.14 8.03
N LYS A 4 -4.08 0.16 7.73
CA LYS A 4 -2.95 1.08 7.81
C LYS A 4 -2.58 1.20 9.28
N ALA A 5 -1.52 0.50 9.69
CA ALA A 5 -1.04 0.55 11.06
C ALA A 5 -0.67 1.99 11.41
N THR A 6 -1.24 2.49 12.50
CA THR A 6 -0.99 3.83 13.02
C THR A 6 0.43 3.93 13.59
N ILE A 7 0.96 5.15 13.72
CA ILE A 7 2.31 5.35 14.31
C ILE A 7 2.40 4.76 15.73
N GLN A 8 1.30 4.79 16.47
CA GLN A 8 1.20 4.22 17.82
C GLN A 8 1.40 2.70 17.83
N GLU A 9 0.71 2.01 16.91
CA GLU A 9 0.83 0.56 16.74
C GLU A 9 2.24 0.19 16.27
N LYS A 10 2.85 1.02 15.42
CA LYS A 10 4.22 0.82 14.93
C LYS A 10 5.27 0.99 16.02
N VAL A 11 5.15 1.98 16.89
CA VAL A 11 6.07 2.13 18.04
C VAL A 11 5.99 0.90 18.95
N CYS A 12 4.78 0.42 19.25
CA CYS A 12 4.59 -0.81 20.02
C CYS A 12 5.22 -2.03 19.32
N HIS A 13 5.01 -2.15 18.00
CA HIS A 13 5.57 -3.21 17.18
C HIS A 13 7.10 -3.21 17.21
N PHE A 14 7.75 -2.10 16.86
CA PHE A 14 9.20 -2.01 16.80
C PHE A 14 9.86 -2.16 18.18
N ARG A 15 9.25 -1.62 19.24
CA ARG A 15 9.69 -1.86 20.61
C ARG A 15 9.70 -3.35 20.94
N THR A 16 8.62 -4.05 20.59
CA THR A 16 8.48 -5.49 20.85
C THR A 16 9.47 -6.32 20.02
N VAL A 17 9.69 -5.96 18.76
CA VAL A 17 10.67 -6.61 17.87
C VAL A 17 12.10 -6.45 18.39
N LYS A 18 12.45 -5.27 18.92
CA LYS A 18 13.75 -5.01 19.54
C LYS A 18 13.89 -5.59 20.95
N GLY A 19 12.81 -6.17 21.51
CA GLY A 19 12.81 -6.78 22.83
C GLY A 19 12.85 -5.78 24.00
N TYR A 20 12.55 -4.49 23.75
CA TYR A 20 12.55 -3.49 24.81
C TYR A 20 11.24 -3.50 25.61
N SER A 21 11.34 -3.38 26.92
CA SER A 21 10.23 -2.96 27.78
C SER A 21 9.92 -1.47 27.56
N GLN A 22 8.73 -1.04 27.99
CA GLN A 22 8.37 0.38 27.94
C GLN A 22 9.32 1.25 28.79
N VAL A 23 9.86 0.69 29.87
CA VAL A 23 10.82 1.37 30.75
C VAL A 23 12.17 1.52 30.05
N GLU A 24 12.68 0.45 29.43
CA GLU A 24 13.95 0.51 28.69
C GLU A 24 13.88 1.46 27.50
N LEU A 25 12.74 1.51 26.79
CA LEU A 25 12.55 2.49 25.72
C LEU A 25 12.57 3.92 26.27
N GLY A 26 11.94 4.17 27.42
CA GLY A 26 12.00 5.45 28.11
C GLY A 26 13.42 5.85 28.46
N LEU A 27 14.20 4.95 29.07
CA LEU A 27 15.60 5.20 29.45
C LEU A 27 16.48 5.51 28.23
N LYS A 28 16.30 4.80 27.10
CA LYS A 28 17.03 5.10 25.87
C LYS A 28 16.69 6.48 25.29
N ILE A 29 15.44 6.89 25.41
CA ILE A 29 15.03 8.24 25.00
C ILE A 29 15.68 9.29 25.90
N GLU A 30 15.71 9.07 27.22
CA GLU A 30 16.40 9.95 28.17
C GLU A 30 17.89 10.05 27.86
N GLU A 31 18.55 8.93 27.54
CA GLU A 31 19.97 8.87 27.19
C GLU A 31 20.29 9.73 25.95
N ILE A 32 19.46 9.65 24.91
CA ILE A 32 19.69 10.40 23.66
C ILE A 32 19.28 11.88 23.81
N THR A 33 18.16 12.16 24.48
CA THR A 33 17.59 13.52 24.54
C THR A 33 18.09 14.34 25.72
N GLY A 34 18.68 13.71 26.73
CA GLY A 34 19.10 14.34 27.99
C GLY A 34 17.94 14.88 28.84
N GLN A 35 16.69 14.59 28.48
CA GLN A 35 15.52 15.05 29.22
C GLN A 35 14.90 13.91 30.02
N PRO A 36 14.50 14.15 31.29
CA PRO A 36 13.80 13.15 32.06
C PRO A 36 12.46 12.83 31.40
N TYR A 37 12.16 11.55 31.31
CA TYR A 37 11.04 11.03 30.56
C TYR A 37 10.05 10.36 31.51
N ASP A 38 8.78 10.74 31.36
CA ASP A 38 7.72 10.18 32.20
C ASP A 38 7.53 8.68 31.88
N ARG A 39 7.63 7.85 32.91
CA ARG A 39 7.49 6.38 32.85
C ARG A 39 6.18 5.94 32.20
N HIS A 40 5.12 6.75 32.30
CA HIS A 40 3.82 6.44 31.71
C HIS A 40 3.65 6.96 30.27
N ALA A 41 4.58 7.78 29.78
CA ALA A 41 4.46 8.41 28.48
C ALA A 41 4.52 7.40 27.33
N ILE A 42 5.39 6.37 27.39
CA ILE A 42 5.48 5.32 26.36
C ILE A 42 4.15 4.60 26.17
N SER A 43 3.53 4.15 27.26
CA SER A 43 2.22 3.50 27.21
C SER A 43 1.14 4.44 26.64
N ALA A 44 1.18 5.72 26.99
CA ALA A 44 0.27 6.71 26.43
C ALA A 44 0.47 6.95 24.92
N TYR A 45 1.71 6.87 24.42
CA TYR A 45 2.00 6.92 22.98
C TYR A 45 1.50 5.67 22.26
N GLU A 46 1.78 4.48 22.79
CA GLU A 46 1.39 3.20 22.18
C GLU A 46 -0.14 3.01 22.12
N THR A 47 -0.85 3.54 23.11
CA THR A 47 -2.33 3.50 23.16
C THR A 47 -2.99 4.66 22.42
N GLY A 48 -2.22 5.63 21.93
CA GLY A 48 -2.73 6.83 21.27
C GLY A 48 -3.43 7.84 22.18
N ARG A 49 -3.39 7.63 23.50
CA ARG A 49 -3.86 8.60 24.49
C ARG A 49 -3.03 9.90 24.48
N ARG A 50 -1.77 9.81 24.05
CA ARG A 50 -0.88 10.96 23.85
C ARG A 50 -0.30 10.92 22.45
N ARG A 51 -0.21 12.08 21.78
CA ARG A 51 0.48 12.19 20.49
C ARG A 51 1.99 12.23 20.73
N ILE A 52 2.72 11.50 19.89
CA ILE A 52 4.19 11.51 19.87
C ILE A 52 4.65 12.90 19.41
N PRO A 53 5.48 13.61 20.20
CA PRO A 53 6.04 14.88 19.78
C PRO A 53 6.93 14.73 18.54
N ALA A 54 6.93 15.72 17.64
CA ALA A 54 7.68 15.67 16.39
C ALA A 54 9.19 15.46 16.61
N TYR A 55 9.77 16.08 17.65
CA TYR A 55 11.19 15.94 17.98
C TYR A 55 11.58 14.51 18.41
N LEU A 56 10.61 13.71 18.87
CA LEU A 56 10.86 12.36 19.37
C LEU A 56 10.87 11.32 18.25
N VAL A 57 10.27 11.63 17.10
CA VAL A 57 10.21 10.77 15.93
C VAL A 57 11.60 10.34 15.44
N PRO A 58 12.58 11.24 15.21
CA PRO A 58 13.92 10.81 14.78
C PRO A 58 14.64 9.97 15.85
N VAL A 59 14.45 10.29 17.13
CA VAL A 59 15.02 9.54 18.26
C VAL A 59 14.49 8.11 18.30
N LEU A 60 13.19 7.93 18.10
CA LEU A 60 12.57 6.60 18.03
C LEU A 60 13.07 5.82 16.82
N ALA A 61 13.21 6.48 15.67
CA ALA A 61 13.75 5.86 14.46
C ALA A 61 15.19 5.36 14.68
N GLU A 62 16.02 6.18 15.33
CA GLU A 62 17.39 5.82 15.72
C GLU A 62 17.42 4.63 16.69
N ILE A 63 16.62 4.65 17.77
CA ILE A 63 16.56 3.55 18.75
C ILE A 63 16.10 2.23 18.08
N PHE A 64 15.19 2.32 17.11
CA PHE A 64 14.68 1.15 16.41
C PHE A 64 15.53 0.74 15.21
N GLU A 65 16.58 1.50 14.88
CA GLU A 65 17.43 1.31 13.69
C GLU A 65 16.61 1.21 12.39
N ILE A 66 15.64 2.12 12.26
CA ILE A 66 14.77 2.24 11.09
C ILE A 66 14.81 3.67 10.56
N THR A 67 14.30 3.86 9.35
CA THR A 67 14.07 5.21 8.82
C THR A 67 12.85 5.86 9.49
N THR A 68 12.80 7.19 9.51
CA THR A 68 11.60 7.91 9.98
C THR A 68 10.38 7.56 9.14
N ASP A 69 10.55 7.30 7.85
CA ASP A 69 9.47 6.92 6.94
C ASP A 69 8.85 5.58 7.32
N GLU A 70 9.64 4.62 7.81
CA GLU A 70 9.13 3.33 8.30
C GLU A 70 8.21 3.46 9.52
N LEU A 71 8.31 4.55 10.28
CA LEU A 71 7.36 4.87 11.37
C LEU A 71 6.00 5.36 10.87
N PHE A 72 5.91 5.95 9.68
CA PHE A 72 4.66 6.53 9.15
C PHE A 72 4.05 5.72 8.02
N TYR A 73 4.88 5.06 7.22
CA TYR A 73 4.49 4.42 5.97
C TYR A 73 4.77 2.93 5.98
N SER A 74 3.89 2.15 5.36
CA SER A 74 4.15 0.74 5.08
C SER A 74 5.28 0.58 4.06
N LYS A 75 5.93 -0.58 4.03
CA LYS A 75 6.96 -0.87 3.00
C LYS A 75 6.43 -0.72 1.58
N GLU A 76 5.15 -0.99 1.34
CA GLU A 76 4.50 -0.78 0.04
C GLU A 76 4.34 0.70 -0.31
N GLU A 77 4.04 1.55 0.67
CA GLU A 77 3.97 3.01 0.49
C GLU A 77 5.36 3.61 0.27
N ILE A 78 6.37 3.15 1.01
CA ILE A 78 7.77 3.57 0.82
C ILE A 78 8.25 3.22 -0.60
N ARG A 79 8.00 1.98 -1.06
CA ARG A 79 8.33 1.57 -2.43
C ARG A 79 7.66 2.42 -3.51
N LYS A 80 6.47 2.98 -3.25
CA LYS A 80 5.81 3.89 -4.18
C LYS A 80 6.53 5.24 -4.24
N PHE A 81 7.08 5.72 -3.13
CA PHE A 81 7.91 6.93 -3.12
C PHE A 81 9.23 6.69 -3.87
N ASP A 82 9.89 5.55 -3.67
CA ASP A 82 11.11 5.19 -4.41
C ASP A 82 10.88 5.16 -5.94
N GLN A 83 9.71 4.69 -6.37
CA GLN A 83 9.33 4.69 -7.80
C GLN A 83 9.10 6.11 -8.34
N ILE A 84 8.58 7.02 -7.54
CA ILE A 84 8.39 8.43 -7.91
C ILE A 84 9.74 9.14 -8.07
N ASP A 85 10.70 8.83 -7.20
CA ASP A 85 12.05 9.40 -7.28
C ASP A 85 12.81 8.89 -8.51
N GLN A 86 12.65 7.60 -8.85
CA GLN A 86 13.20 7.03 -10.09
C GLN A 86 12.60 7.69 -11.35
N LEU A 87 11.29 7.90 -11.38
CA LEU A 87 10.63 8.60 -12.49
C LEU A 87 11.11 10.05 -12.60
N SER A 88 11.30 10.73 -11.47
CA SER A 88 11.80 12.10 -11.43
C SER A 88 13.23 12.19 -11.95
N ALA A 89 14.10 11.24 -11.58
CA ALA A 89 15.47 11.15 -12.09
C ALA A 89 15.49 10.92 -13.61
N GLN A 90 14.68 10.00 -14.13
CA GLN A 90 14.56 9.77 -15.58
C GLN A 90 14.08 11.01 -16.35
N MET A 91 13.22 11.83 -15.75
CA MET A 91 12.79 13.10 -16.36
C MET A 91 13.89 14.16 -16.38
N VAL A 92 14.77 14.19 -15.36
CA VAL A 92 15.93 15.09 -15.33
C VAL A 92 16.92 14.70 -16.43
N ASP A 93 17.24 13.41 -16.55
CA ASP A 93 18.15 12.89 -17.59
C ASP A 93 17.64 13.22 -19.00
N TYR A 94 16.34 13.06 -19.26
CA TYR A 94 15.73 13.42 -20.54
C TYR A 94 15.81 14.92 -20.85
N ARG A 95 15.68 15.76 -19.83
CA ARG A 95 15.74 17.21 -19.97
C ARG A 95 17.16 17.68 -20.26
N GLU A 96 18.15 17.05 -19.64
CA GLU A 96 19.58 17.30 -19.91
C GLU A 96 19.96 16.82 -21.32
N LEU A 97 19.53 15.62 -21.73
CA LEU A 97 19.69 15.10 -23.09
C LEU A 97 19.03 16.00 -24.13
N SER A 98 17.82 16.51 -23.87
CA SER A 98 17.13 17.44 -24.77
C SER A 98 17.86 18.78 -24.94
N ASN A 99 18.58 19.23 -23.91
CA ASN A 99 19.32 20.50 -23.96
C ASN A 99 20.69 20.35 -24.62
N THR A 100 21.30 19.16 -24.54
CA THR A 100 22.66 18.90 -25.04
C THR A 100 22.69 18.25 -26.43
N ASN A 101 21.73 17.36 -26.74
CA ASN A 101 21.60 16.70 -28.04
C ASN A 101 20.13 16.46 -28.42
N PRO A 102 19.44 17.45 -29.01
CA PRO A 102 17.99 17.39 -29.25
C PRO A 102 17.57 16.30 -30.25
N GLU A 103 18.43 15.94 -31.21
CA GLU A 103 18.11 14.86 -32.17
C GLU A 103 18.10 13.48 -31.49
N GLU A 104 19.03 13.24 -30.57
CA GLU A 104 19.12 11.99 -29.83
C GLU A 104 17.98 11.85 -28.82
N ALA A 105 17.63 12.95 -28.14
CA ALA A 105 16.44 13.01 -27.29
C ALA A 105 15.14 12.74 -28.07
N ALA A 106 15.00 13.29 -29.28
CA ALA A 106 13.85 13.06 -30.14
C ALA A 106 13.75 11.58 -30.58
N LYS A 107 14.89 10.94 -30.88
CA LYS A 107 14.95 9.53 -31.24
C LYS A 107 14.59 8.62 -30.05
N ALA A 108 15.14 8.90 -28.88
CA ALA A 108 14.83 8.16 -27.66
C ALA A 108 13.34 8.29 -27.27
N ALA A 109 12.77 9.50 -27.40
CA ALA A 109 11.35 9.73 -27.17
C ALA A 109 10.47 8.97 -28.16
N LEU A 110 10.86 8.91 -29.44
CA LEU A 110 10.14 8.14 -30.46
C LEU A 110 10.16 6.63 -30.18
N ASP A 111 11.27 6.11 -29.67
CA ASP A 111 11.38 4.69 -29.34
C ASP A 111 10.57 4.34 -28.09
N LEU A 112 10.60 5.18 -27.05
CA LEU A 112 9.69 5.05 -25.89
C LEU A 112 8.21 5.09 -26.32
N LEU A 113 7.83 6.00 -27.23
CA LEU A 113 6.46 6.07 -27.73
C LEU A 113 6.06 4.81 -28.50
N LYS A 114 6.98 4.17 -29.24
CA LYS A 114 6.71 2.89 -29.91
C LYS A 114 6.50 1.77 -28.91
N GLU A 115 7.31 1.72 -27.85
CA GLU A 115 7.18 0.71 -26.79
C GLU A 115 5.87 0.89 -26.03
N ALA A 116 5.57 2.11 -25.58
CA ALA A 116 4.29 2.43 -24.93
C ALA A 116 3.10 2.07 -25.82
N ARG A 117 3.18 2.30 -27.14
CA ARG A 117 2.13 1.91 -28.09
C ARG A 117 1.95 0.38 -28.15
N LYS A 118 3.04 -0.39 -28.16
CA LYS A 118 2.97 -1.85 -28.12
C LYS A 118 2.31 -2.34 -26.83
N GLU A 119 2.70 -1.77 -25.70
CA GLU A 119 2.13 -2.13 -24.39
C GLU A 119 0.64 -1.82 -24.31
N ILE A 120 0.21 -0.63 -24.75
CA ILE A 120 -1.21 -0.26 -24.86
C ILE A 120 -1.98 -1.26 -25.72
N GLN A 121 -1.38 -1.74 -26.82
CA GLN A 121 -2.03 -2.70 -27.71
C GLN A 121 -2.18 -4.08 -27.06
N THR A 122 -1.18 -4.53 -26.30
CA THR A 122 -1.25 -5.74 -25.48
C THR A 122 -2.35 -5.62 -24.42
N LEU A 123 -2.37 -4.52 -23.67
CA LEU A 123 -3.39 -4.25 -22.64
C LEU A 123 -4.80 -4.20 -23.24
N LYS A 124 -4.97 -3.57 -24.42
CA LYS A 124 -6.26 -3.58 -25.13
C LYS A 124 -6.72 -4.99 -25.49
N SER A 125 -5.79 -5.86 -25.89
CA SER A 125 -6.09 -7.25 -26.25
C SER A 125 -6.52 -8.04 -25.00
N GLN A 126 -5.80 -7.88 -23.89
CA GLN A 126 -6.15 -8.48 -22.60
C GLN A 126 -7.52 -8.00 -22.10
N LEU A 127 -7.80 -6.69 -22.21
CA LEU A 127 -9.09 -6.11 -21.83
C LEU A 127 -10.25 -6.70 -22.65
N ALA A 128 -10.04 -6.91 -23.95
CA ALA A 128 -11.03 -7.53 -24.82
C ALA A 128 -11.34 -8.99 -24.40
N VAL A 129 -10.30 -9.77 -24.07
CA VAL A 129 -10.45 -11.13 -23.55
C VAL A 129 -11.22 -11.13 -22.23
N SER A 130 -10.80 -10.32 -21.26
CA SER A 130 -11.46 -10.22 -19.96
C SER A 130 -12.93 -9.79 -20.08
N LYS A 131 -13.24 -8.87 -20.99
CA LYS A 131 -14.63 -8.44 -21.25
C LYS A 131 -15.49 -9.59 -21.78
N ASN A 132 -14.93 -10.45 -22.64
CA ASN A 132 -15.63 -11.64 -23.14
C ASN A 132 -15.86 -12.67 -22.02
N GLU A 133 -14.85 -12.95 -21.19
CA GLU A 133 -14.97 -13.85 -20.04
C GLU A 133 -16.05 -13.38 -19.06
N VAL A 134 -16.09 -12.07 -18.77
CA VAL A 134 -17.13 -11.47 -17.93
C VAL A 134 -18.51 -11.63 -18.58
N SER A 135 -18.64 -11.46 -19.89
CA SER A 135 -19.91 -11.66 -20.60
C SER A 135 -20.38 -13.12 -20.50
N GLU A 136 -19.48 -14.08 -20.66
CA GLU A 136 -19.80 -15.50 -20.53
C GLU A 136 -20.18 -15.88 -19.10
N ALA A 137 -19.47 -15.36 -18.10
CA ALA A 137 -19.82 -15.55 -16.70
C ALA A 137 -21.23 -15.01 -16.40
N HIS A 138 -21.58 -13.83 -16.93
CA HIS A 138 -22.93 -13.27 -16.80
C HIS A 138 -24.00 -14.17 -17.42
N LYS A 139 -23.74 -14.74 -18.61
CA LYS A 139 -24.67 -15.70 -19.24
C LYS A 139 -24.87 -16.93 -18.37
N LYS A 140 -23.79 -17.52 -17.85
CA LYS A 140 -23.85 -18.69 -16.95
C LYS A 140 -24.63 -18.37 -15.66
N ILE A 141 -24.40 -17.22 -15.05
CA ILE A 141 -25.15 -16.76 -13.87
C ILE A 141 -26.64 -16.61 -14.19
N SER A 142 -27.00 -16.08 -15.36
CA SER A 142 -28.41 -15.96 -15.77
C SER A 142 -29.09 -17.33 -15.86
N VAL A 143 -28.44 -18.29 -16.52
CA VAL A 143 -28.98 -19.67 -16.62
C VAL A 143 -29.14 -20.29 -15.24
N MET A 144 -28.16 -20.14 -14.35
CA MET A 144 -28.26 -20.66 -12.98
C MET A 144 -29.38 -20.01 -12.18
N LYS A 145 -29.61 -18.70 -12.35
CA LYS A 145 -30.76 -18.00 -11.72
C LYS A 145 -32.10 -18.59 -12.16
N ASP A 146 -32.25 -18.92 -13.44
CA ASP A 146 -33.47 -19.54 -13.95
C ASP A 146 -33.67 -20.96 -13.41
N VAL A 147 -32.59 -21.75 -13.31
CA VAL A 147 -32.63 -23.08 -12.69
C VAL A 147 -33.04 -22.99 -11.22
N ILE A 148 -32.44 -22.07 -10.45
CA ILE A 148 -32.81 -21.83 -9.05
C ILE A 148 -34.28 -21.41 -8.93
N LYS A 149 -34.78 -20.56 -9.83
CA LYS A 149 -36.18 -20.14 -9.84
C LYS A 149 -37.13 -21.31 -10.10
N LYS A 150 -36.81 -22.19 -11.06
CA LYS A 150 -37.57 -23.43 -11.31
C LYS A 150 -37.55 -24.35 -10.10
N TRP A 151 -36.38 -24.59 -9.51
CA TRP A 151 -36.23 -25.40 -8.31
C TRP A 151 -37.05 -24.85 -7.13
N LYS A 152 -36.99 -23.53 -6.86
CA LYS A 152 -37.81 -22.89 -5.83
C LYS A 152 -39.31 -23.10 -6.07
N LYS A 153 -39.77 -23.04 -7.33
CA LYS A 153 -41.17 -23.31 -7.68
C LYS A 153 -41.56 -24.76 -7.37
N HIS A 154 -40.71 -25.72 -7.75
CA HIS A 154 -40.95 -27.15 -7.48
C HIS A 154 -40.96 -27.45 -5.97
N VAL A 155 -40.00 -26.93 -5.20
CA VAL A 155 -39.96 -27.10 -3.74
C VAL A 155 -41.20 -26.50 -3.08
N LYS A 156 -41.64 -25.30 -3.51
CA LYS A 156 -42.86 -24.68 -3.00
C LYS A 156 -44.12 -25.51 -3.32
N GLN A 157 -44.17 -26.15 -4.49
CA GLN A 157 -45.26 -27.07 -4.83
C GLN A 157 -45.23 -28.31 -3.94
N PHE A 158 -44.07 -28.96 -3.77
CA PHE A 158 -43.93 -30.13 -2.88
C PHE A 158 -44.33 -29.82 -1.43
N MET A 159 -43.94 -28.66 -0.90
CA MET A 159 -44.30 -28.22 0.46
C MET A 159 -45.80 -27.92 0.62
N ASN A 160 -46.53 -27.64 -0.46
CA ASN A 160 -47.97 -27.42 -0.43
C ASN A 160 -48.79 -28.72 -0.61
N TYR A 161 -48.16 -29.84 -0.98
CA TYR A 161 -48.81 -31.14 -1.19
C TYR A 161 -48.62 -32.13 -0.02
N ASN A 162 -47.81 -31.78 0.99
CA ASN A 162 -47.73 -32.48 2.27
C ASN A 162 -48.23 -31.54 3.38
N PRO A 163 -49.52 -31.61 3.77
CA PRO A 163 -49.99 -31.01 5.02
C PRO A 163 -49.42 -31.71 6.26
#